data_AF-A0AAN9AYZ0-F1
#
_entry.id   AF-A0AAN9AYZ0-F1
#
_cell.length_a   1.000
_cell.length_b   1.000
_cell.length_c   1.000
_cell.angle_alpha   90.00
_cell.angle_beta   90.00
_cell.angle_gamma   90.00
#
_symmetry.space_group_name_H-M   'P 1'
#
loop_
_entity.id
_entity.type
_entity.pdbx_description
1 polymer ?
#
loop_
_entity_poly.entity_id
_entity_poly.type
_entity_poly.pdbx_seq_one_letter_code
_entity_poly.pdbx_strand_id
1 'polypeptide(L)'
;MFECKSESCTTDESSMFECKSESCATDKSSMFECKSESCTTDESSMFECKSESCTTDESSMFECKSESCTTDESSMFECKSESCTTDESSMFECKSESCTTDESSMFECKSESCAIDKSSMFECKSESCTTDESSMFECKSESCTTDESSMFECKSESCTTDESSMFECKSESCTTDESSMFECKSESCTTDESLMFECKSESCTTDESLMFECKSESCATDKSSMFECKSESCATDKSSMFECKSESCATDKSSMFECKSESCATDKSLMFECKSESCATDKSLMFECKSESCATDKSSMFECKSESCATDKSSMFECKSESCATDKSSMFECKSESCATDKSLMFECKSESCATDESSMFECKSESCATDKSSMFECKSESCTTDESSMFECKSESCTTDESSMFTPNKKTKNKNANKKN
;
A
#
# COMPACT_ATOMS: atom_id res chain seq x y z
N MET A 1 54.68 35.04 -17.56
CA MET A 1 53.84 36.21 -17.30
C MET A 1 53.87 37.11 -18.51
N PHE A 2 52.79 37.09 -19.28
CA PHE A 2 52.50 37.99 -20.37
C PHE A 2 51.21 38.74 -20.00
N GLU A 3 51.18 40.05 -20.17
CA GLU A 3 50.05 40.89 -19.78
C GLU A 3 49.53 41.61 -21.03
N CYS A 4 48.25 41.40 -21.37
CA CYS A 4 47.66 41.91 -22.60
C CYS A 4 46.52 42.91 -22.33
N LYS A 5 46.62 44.09 -22.96
CA LYS A 5 45.71 45.24 -22.81
C LYS A 5 45.43 45.90 -24.16
N SER A 6 44.66 45.22 -25.01
CA SER A 6 44.22 45.65 -26.34
C SER A 6 42.77 45.22 -26.60
N GLU A 7 42.13 45.70 -27.66
CA GLU A 7 40.74 45.32 -28.02
C GLU A 7 40.61 43.79 -28.18
N SER A 8 41.58 43.16 -28.84
CA SER A 8 41.74 41.71 -28.91
C SER A 8 43.10 41.28 -28.37
N CYS A 9 43.12 40.11 -27.71
CA CYS A 9 44.30 39.48 -27.15
C CYS A 9 44.31 38.00 -27.54
N THR A 10 45.35 37.58 -28.27
CA THR A 10 45.54 36.20 -28.72
C THR A 10 46.93 35.72 -28.32
N THR A 11 47.06 34.53 -27.72
CA THR A 11 48.36 33.91 -27.44
C THR A 11 48.32 32.42 -27.73
N ASP A 12 49.42 31.89 -28.24
CA ASP A 12 49.61 30.48 -28.57
C ASP A 12 49.90 29.73 -27.25
N GLU A 13 51.16 29.70 -26.82
CA GLU A 13 51.58 29.08 -25.54
C GLU A 13 52.00 30.14 -24.51
N SER A 14 51.60 29.96 -23.24
CA SER A 14 52.08 30.80 -22.13
C SER A 14 52.19 30.05 -20.79
N SER A 15 53.15 30.42 -19.96
CA SER A 15 53.27 29.85 -18.60
C SER A 15 52.39 30.55 -17.55
N MET A 16 51.92 31.76 -17.89
CA MET A 16 51.11 32.65 -17.05
C MET A 16 50.71 33.84 -17.92
N PHE A 17 49.42 34.06 -18.09
CA PHE A 17 48.86 35.08 -18.98
C PHE A 17 47.70 35.81 -18.30
N GLU A 18 47.74 37.15 -18.37
CA GLU A 18 46.74 38.03 -17.77
C GLU A 18 46.11 38.91 -18.87
N CYS A 19 44.79 38.80 -19.05
CA CYS A 19 44.06 39.35 -20.18
C CYS A 19 43.04 40.41 -19.76
N LYS A 20 43.13 41.62 -20.33
CA LYS A 20 42.17 42.73 -20.14
C LYS A 20 41.83 43.36 -21.50
N SER A 21 40.85 42.79 -22.19
CA SER A 21 40.47 43.07 -23.58
C SER A 21 38.95 43.01 -23.80
N GLU A 22 38.44 43.27 -25.00
CA GLU A 22 37.04 42.93 -25.35
C GLU A 22 36.93 41.44 -25.69
N SER A 23 37.91 40.92 -26.44
CA SER A 23 38.04 39.51 -26.80
C SER A 23 39.38 38.93 -26.37
N CYS A 24 39.35 37.72 -25.81
CA CYS A 24 40.53 37.00 -25.38
C CYS A 24 40.51 35.54 -25.87
N ALA A 25 41.60 35.11 -26.51
CA ALA A 25 41.78 33.73 -26.95
C ALA A 25 43.18 33.22 -26.54
N THR A 26 43.28 32.00 -26.04
CA THR A 26 44.57 31.35 -25.77
C THR A 26 44.52 29.86 -26.08
N ASP A 27 45.55 29.35 -26.76
CA ASP A 27 45.67 27.91 -27.02
C ASP A 27 46.06 27.19 -25.71
N LYS A 28 47.26 27.45 -25.17
CA LYS A 28 47.74 26.73 -23.96
C LYS A 28 48.23 27.65 -22.87
N SER A 29 47.74 27.45 -21.63
CA SER A 29 48.22 28.19 -20.46
C SER A 29 48.29 27.38 -19.17
N SER A 30 49.43 27.44 -18.47
CA SER A 30 49.52 26.87 -17.11
C SER A 30 48.75 27.69 -16.06
N MET A 31 48.58 29.00 -16.28
CA MET A 31 47.84 29.93 -15.40
C MET A 31 47.24 31.05 -16.25
N PHE A 32 45.93 31.15 -16.28
CA PHE A 32 45.23 32.11 -17.13
C PHE A 32 44.22 32.91 -16.31
N GLU A 33 44.42 34.24 -16.24
CA GLU A 33 43.48 35.18 -15.65
C GLU A 33 42.88 36.05 -16.75
N CYS A 34 41.57 36.03 -16.95
CA CYS A 34 40.90 36.84 -17.97
C CYS A 34 39.77 37.70 -17.45
N LYS A 35 39.75 38.94 -17.95
CA LYS A 35 38.65 39.87 -17.80
C LYS A 35 38.33 40.52 -19.15
N SER A 36 37.33 40.00 -19.84
CA SER A 36 36.92 40.44 -21.19
C SER A 36 35.40 40.41 -21.37
N GLU A 37 34.86 40.72 -22.56
CA GLU A 37 33.47 40.40 -22.88
C GLU A 37 33.36 38.94 -23.35
N SER A 38 34.32 38.49 -24.17
CA SER A 38 34.43 37.11 -24.64
C SER A 38 35.78 36.50 -24.29
N CYS A 39 35.77 35.29 -23.74
CA CYS A 39 36.95 34.52 -23.39
C CYS A 39 36.86 33.11 -23.95
N THR A 40 37.90 32.68 -24.65
CA THR A 40 38.02 31.34 -25.26
C THR A 40 39.37 30.75 -24.90
N THR A 41 39.44 29.51 -24.43
CA THR A 41 40.71 28.81 -24.17
C THR A 41 40.62 27.34 -24.57
N ASP A 42 41.67 26.82 -25.19
CA ASP A 42 41.77 25.39 -25.54
C ASP A 42 42.18 24.59 -24.29
N GLU A 43 43.43 24.68 -23.84
CA GLU A 43 43.94 23.90 -22.69
C GLU A 43 44.43 24.81 -21.54
N SER A 44 44.00 24.52 -20.31
CA SER A 44 44.45 25.26 -19.12
C SER A 44 44.66 24.42 -17.84
N SER A 45 45.77 24.64 -17.12
CA SER A 45 45.95 23.97 -15.81
C SER A 45 45.24 24.70 -14.67
N MET A 46 45.17 26.04 -14.76
CA MET A 46 44.44 26.90 -13.82
C MET A 46 43.87 28.09 -14.60
N PHE A 47 42.55 28.28 -14.51
CA PHE A 47 41.81 29.26 -15.28
C PHE A 47 40.84 30.03 -14.38
N GLU A 48 41.01 31.36 -14.29
CA GLU A 48 40.06 32.27 -13.64
C GLU A 48 39.52 33.24 -14.71
N CYS A 49 38.21 33.23 -14.93
CA CYS A 49 37.57 34.10 -15.92
C CYS A 49 36.42 34.92 -15.36
N LYS A 50 36.39 36.18 -15.80
CA LYS A 50 35.28 37.11 -15.57
C LYS A 50 34.89 37.80 -16.87
N SER A 51 33.87 37.27 -17.55
CA SER A 51 33.43 37.76 -18.85
C SER A 51 31.91 37.77 -19.03
N GLU A 52 31.38 38.19 -20.17
CA GLU A 52 29.96 37.97 -20.51
C GLU A 52 29.79 36.52 -21.01
N SER A 53 30.73 36.05 -21.84
CA SER A 53 30.80 34.68 -22.36
C SER A 53 32.18 34.06 -22.11
N CYS A 54 32.19 32.82 -21.62
CA CYS A 54 33.39 32.04 -21.37
C CYS A 54 33.23 30.65 -21.97
N THR A 55 34.19 30.23 -22.81
CA THR A 55 34.25 28.88 -23.37
C THR A 55 35.63 28.28 -23.13
N THR A 56 35.72 27.06 -22.63
CA THR A 56 37.00 26.34 -22.46
C THR A 56 36.86 24.89 -22.92
N ASP A 57 37.87 24.35 -23.59
CA ASP A 57 37.91 22.93 -23.99
C ASP A 57 38.29 22.10 -22.74
N GLU A 58 39.56 22.15 -22.33
CA GLU A 58 40.10 21.35 -21.20
C GLU A 58 40.58 22.25 -20.04
N SER A 59 40.17 21.92 -18.81
CA SER A 59 40.76 22.55 -17.61
C SER A 59 40.98 21.63 -16.41
N SER A 60 42.14 21.72 -15.77
CA SER A 60 42.37 21.02 -14.49
C SER A 60 41.72 21.73 -13.29
N MET A 61 41.61 23.06 -13.34
CA MET A 61 40.97 23.90 -12.31
C MET A 61 40.40 25.15 -12.95
N PHE A 62 39.08 25.29 -12.90
CA PHE A 62 38.33 26.31 -13.59
C PHE A 62 37.41 27.06 -12.61
N GLU A 63 37.64 28.37 -12.43
CA GLU A 63 36.69 29.28 -11.78
C GLU A 63 36.17 30.30 -12.79
N CYS A 64 34.84 30.35 -12.98
CA CYS A 64 34.21 31.30 -13.89
C CYS A 64 33.08 32.11 -13.25
N LYS A 65 33.04 33.38 -13.61
CA LYS A 65 31.95 34.30 -13.31
C LYS A 65 31.54 35.06 -14.56
N SER A 66 30.50 34.57 -15.24
CA SER A 66 30.00 35.13 -16.50
C SER A 66 28.48 35.13 -16.64
N GLU A 67 27.91 35.68 -17.71
CA GLU A 67 26.50 35.47 -18.02
C GLU A 67 26.30 34.06 -18.60
N SER A 68 27.23 33.62 -19.44
CA SER A 68 27.27 32.29 -20.06
C SER A 68 28.63 31.61 -19.90
N CYS A 69 28.61 30.35 -19.49
CA CYS A 69 29.80 29.53 -19.31
C CYS A 69 29.62 28.17 -19.98
N THR A 70 30.54 27.80 -20.87
CA THR A 70 30.56 26.48 -21.52
C THR A 70 31.92 25.82 -21.29
N THR A 71 31.97 24.54 -20.95
CA THR A 71 33.23 23.79 -20.80
C THR A 71 33.07 22.35 -21.27
N ASP A 72 34.06 21.83 -22.00
CA ASP A 72 34.04 20.43 -22.45
C ASP A 72 34.45 19.53 -21.26
N GLU A 73 35.73 19.51 -20.89
CA GLU A 73 36.26 18.67 -19.80
C GLU A 73 36.81 19.51 -18.64
N SER A 74 36.43 19.17 -17.39
CA SER A 74 37.08 19.73 -16.21
C SER A 74 37.32 18.75 -15.05
N SER A 75 38.52 18.80 -14.45
CA SER A 75 38.78 18.04 -13.21
C SER A 75 38.14 18.71 -11.97
N MET A 76 38.09 20.05 -11.94
CA MET A 76 37.48 20.83 -10.86
C MET A 76 36.89 22.12 -11.43
N PHE A 77 35.57 22.27 -11.31
CA PHE A 77 34.80 23.32 -11.94
C PHE A 77 33.95 24.08 -10.91
N GLU A 78 34.20 25.39 -10.76
CA GLU A 78 33.36 26.33 -10.01
C GLU A 78 32.77 27.37 -10.96
N CYS A 79 31.44 27.45 -11.05
CA CYS A 79 30.77 28.45 -11.89
C CYS A 79 29.71 29.26 -11.15
N LYS A 80 29.66 30.56 -11.47
CA LYS A 80 28.71 31.55 -10.93
C LYS A 80 28.18 32.38 -12.11
N SER A 81 27.17 31.87 -12.83
CA SER A 81 26.65 32.46 -14.08
C SER A 81 25.12 32.50 -14.19
N GLU A 82 24.55 33.07 -15.26
CA GLU A 82 23.11 32.90 -15.55
C GLU A 82 22.84 31.53 -16.21
N SER A 83 23.76 31.13 -17.10
CA SER A 83 23.74 29.83 -17.79
C SER A 83 25.08 29.12 -17.69
N CYS A 84 25.05 27.82 -17.39
CA CYS A 84 26.22 26.97 -17.25
C CYS A 84 26.00 25.63 -17.97
N THR A 85 26.88 25.28 -18.90
CA THR A 85 26.84 24.02 -19.65
C THR A 85 28.20 23.31 -19.58
N THR A 86 28.23 22.05 -19.15
CA THR A 86 29.48 21.27 -19.09
C THR A 86 29.28 19.87 -19.66
N ASP A 87 30.22 19.35 -20.43
CA ASP A 87 30.17 17.97 -20.93
C ASP A 87 30.58 17.02 -19.80
N GLU A 88 31.87 16.94 -19.47
CA GLU A 88 32.41 16.06 -18.42
C GLU A 88 33.02 16.87 -17.25
N SER A 89 32.68 16.49 -16.01
CA SER A 89 33.38 17.03 -14.83
C SER A 89 33.58 16.04 -13.67
N SER A 90 34.82 15.92 -13.17
CA SER A 90 35.09 15.11 -11.98
C SER A 90 34.52 15.72 -10.68
N MET A 91 34.57 17.04 -10.54
CA MET A 91 33.99 17.78 -9.40
C MET A 91 33.40 19.11 -9.87
N PHE A 92 32.09 19.28 -9.70
CA PHE A 92 31.33 20.39 -10.24
C PHE A 92 30.55 21.10 -9.13
N GLU A 93 30.83 22.39 -8.88
CA GLU A 93 29.95 23.27 -8.10
C GLU A 93 29.43 24.41 -9.00
N CYS A 94 28.10 24.49 -9.16
CA CYS A 94 27.46 25.57 -9.91
C CYS A 94 26.43 26.34 -9.10
N LYS A 95 26.39 27.65 -9.34
CA LYS A 95 25.32 28.53 -8.94
C LYS A 95 24.87 29.38 -10.12
N SER A 96 23.69 29.09 -10.67
CA SER A 96 23.16 29.76 -11.87
C SER A 96 21.63 29.84 -11.92
N GLU A 97 21.03 30.53 -12.90
CA GLU A 97 19.59 30.34 -13.17
C GLU A 97 19.35 28.97 -13.87
N SER A 98 20.23 28.62 -14.80
CA SER A 98 20.20 27.35 -15.55
C SER A 98 21.53 26.61 -15.52
N CYS A 99 21.47 25.29 -15.30
CA CYS A 99 22.64 24.41 -15.27
C CYS A 99 22.33 23.12 -16.03
N THR A 100 23.19 22.74 -16.98
CA THR A 100 23.12 21.48 -17.72
C THR A 100 24.48 20.78 -17.73
N THR A 101 24.53 19.51 -17.35
CA THR A 101 25.77 18.71 -17.40
C THR A 101 25.51 17.35 -18.04
N ASP A 102 26.44 16.84 -18.86
CA ASP A 102 26.31 15.47 -19.38
C ASP A 102 26.75 14.49 -18.29
N GLU A 103 28.05 14.37 -17.99
CA GLU A 103 28.59 13.45 -16.99
C GLU A 103 29.28 14.18 -15.82
N SER A 104 28.95 13.80 -14.57
CA SER A 104 29.73 14.26 -13.41
C SER A 104 29.86 13.24 -12.27
N SER A 105 31.11 13.01 -11.82
CA SER A 105 31.38 12.13 -10.67
C SER A 105 30.87 12.71 -9.35
N MET A 106 30.98 14.03 -9.15
CA MET A 106 30.45 14.74 -7.98
C MET A 106 29.87 16.09 -8.41
N PHE A 107 28.58 16.28 -8.19
CA PHE A 107 27.83 17.43 -8.66
C PHE A 107 27.08 18.11 -7.49
N GLU A 108 27.38 19.37 -7.21
CA GLU A 108 26.55 20.23 -6.36
C GLU A 108 26.01 21.43 -7.17
N CYS A 109 24.69 21.58 -7.23
CA CYS A 109 24.05 22.70 -7.92
C CYS A 109 23.06 23.47 -7.06
N LYS A 110 23.04 24.79 -7.26
CA LYS A 110 22.11 25.75 -6.64
C LYS A 110 21.54 26.65 -7.74
N SER A 111 20.43 26.26 -8.37
CA SER A 111 19.87 26.95 -9.53
C SER A 111 18.35 27.10 -9.55
N GLU A 112 17.75 27.77 -10.55
CA GLU A 112 16.30 27.65 -10.77
C GLU A 112 15.97 26.35 -11.52
N SER A 113 16.79 26.02 -12.52
CA SER A 113 16.70 24.80 -13.31
C SER A 113 18.02 24.04 -13.35
N CYS A 114 17.96 22.72 -13.15
CA CYS A 114 19.11 21.83 -13.17
C CYS A 114 18.78 20.57 -13.98
N ALA A 115 19.57 20.27 -14.98
CA ALA A 115 19.51 19.03 -15.75
C ALA A 115 20.88 18.34 -15.74
N ILE A 116 20.90 17.03 -15.53
CA ILE A 116 22.10 16.20 -15.68
C ILE A 116 21.75 14.88 -16.39
N ASP A 117 22.62 14.39 -17.27
CA ASP A 117 22.47 13.02 -17.79
C ASP A 117 22.92 12.04 -16.69
N LYS A 118 24.21 12.03 -16.35
CA LYS A 118 24.80 11.00 -15.46
C LYS A 118 25.51 11.56 -14.26
N SER A 119 25.26 10.99 -13.09
CA SER A 119 26.09 11.26 -11.91
C SER A 119 26.34 10.08 -10.97
N SER A 120 27.55 10.03 -10.41
CA SER A 120 27.83 9.12 -9.29
C SER A 120 27.33 9.68 -7.94
N MET A 121 27.39 10.99 -7.74
CA MET A 121 26.93 11.67 -6.52
C MET A 121 26.38 13.06 -6.87
N PHE A 122 25.08 13.24 -6.65
CA PHE A 122 24.34 14.42 -7.05
C PHE A 122 23.65 15.07 -5.83
N GLU A 123 23.97 16.33 -5.54
CA GLU A 123 23.21 17.17 -4.60
C GLU A 123 22.66 18.42 -5.31
N CYS A 124 21.34 18.60 -5.34
CA CYS A 124 20.71 19.77 -5.97
C CYS A 124 19.74 20.50 -5.05
N LYS A 125 19.74 21.83 -5.20
CA LYS A 125 18.78 22.76 -4.58
C LYS A 125 18.25 23.69 -5.67
N SER A 126 17.07 23.40 -6.21
CA SER A 126 16.51 24.17 -7.34
C SER A 126 14.99 24.31 -7.33
N GLU A 127 14.38 25.03 -8.26
CA GLU A 127 12.91 24.93 -8.46
C GLU A 127 12.57 23.67 -9.26
N SER A 128 13.38 23.36 -10.29
CA SER A 128 13.25 22.18 -11.12
C SER A 128 14.56 21.41 -11.24
N CYS A 129 14.47 20.09 -11.11
CA CYS A 129 15.61 19.18 -11.16
C CYS A 129 15.27 17.96 -12.01
N THR A 130 16.07 17.67 -13.03
CA THR A 130 15.90 16.51 -13.92
C THR A 130 17.21 15.71 -14.03
N THR A 131 17.16 14.39 -13.85
CA THR A 131 18.32 13.50 -13.95
C THR A 131 17.98 12.25 -14.74
N ASP A 132 18.86 11.80 -15.64
CA ASP A 132 18.69 10.48 -16.30
C ASP A 132 19.14 9.38 -15.31
N GLU A 133 20.44 9.25 -15.06
CA GLU A 133 21.02 8.16 -14.26
C GLU A 133 21.78 8.70 -13.02
N SER A 134 21.51 8.16 -11.83
CA SER A 134 22.31 8.45 -10.64
C SER A 134 22.58 7.26 -9.71
N SER A 135 23.83 7.16 -9.21
CA SER A 135 24.15 6.20 -8.14
C SER A 135 23.71 6.68 -6.75
N MET A 136 23.78 7.98 -6.48
CA MET A 136 23.35 8.62 -5.23
C MET A 136 22.80 10.01 -5.54
N PHE A 137 21.52 10.22 -5.24
CA PHE A 137 20.78 11.42 -5.58
C PHE A 137 20.15 12.04 -4.32
N GLU A 138 20.50 13.28 -4.00
CA GLU A 138 19.85 14.09 -2.95
C GLU A 138 19.29 15.39 -3.57
N CYS A 139 17.97 15.58 -3.56
CA CYS A 139 17.35 16.78 -4.11
C CYS A 139 16.41 17.50 -3.14
N LYS A 140 16.45 18.84 -3.20
CA LYS A 140 15.51 19.74 -2.52
C LYS A 140 14.98 20.74 -3.54
N SER A 141 13.80 20.46 -4.11
CA SER A 141 13.23 21.30 -5.17
C SER A 141 11.72 21.47 -5.10
N GLU A 142 11.10 22.28 -5.96
CA GLU A 142 9.63 22.26 -6.11
C GLU A 142 9.22 21.04 -6.94
N SER A 143 9.99 20.74 -7.98
CA SER A 143 9.79 19.58 -8.89
C SER A 143 11.08 18.79 -9.09
N CYS A 144 10.97 17.47 -9.04
CA CYS A 144 12.08 16.54 -9.20
C CYS A 144 11.65 15.37 -10.10
N THR A 145 12.41 15.11 -11.17
CA THR A 145 12.19 13.98 -12.08
C THR A 145 13.49 13.19 -12.26
N THR A 146 13.46 11.88 -12.10
CA THR A 146 14.63 11.01 -12.29
C THR A 146 14.26 9.74 -13.05
N ASP A 147 15.07 9.31 -14.01
CA ASP A 147 14.83 8.04 -14.71
C ASP A 147 15.27 6.87 -13.82
N GLU A 148 16.59 6.65 -13.67
CA GLU A 148 17.17 5.57 -12.85
C GLU A 148 17.94 6.10 -11.63
N SER A 149 17.68 5.56 -10.43
CA SER A 149 18.53 5.82 -9.27
C SER A 149 18.75 4.65 -8.32
N SER A 150 20.02 4.33 -8.02
CA SER A 150 20.36 3.31 -7.02
C SER A 150 20.01 3.72 -5.58
N MET A 151 20.18 5.00 -5.23
CA MET A 151 19.80 5.57 -3.94
C MET A 151 19.26 6.98 -4.15
N PHE A 152 17.98 7.18 -3.83
CA PHE A 152 17.25 8.41 -4.07
C PHE A 152 16.68 8.98 -2.77
N GLU A 153 17.10 10.18 -2.39
CA GLU A 153 16.49 10.99 -1.31
C GLU A 153 15.95 12.29 -1.92
N CYS A 154 14.64 12.51 -1.84
CA CYS A 154 14.03 13.75 -2.35
C CYS A 154 13.07 14.39 -1.36
N LYS A 155 13.16 15.72 -1.28
CA LYS A 155 12.22 16.56 -0.57
C LYS A 155 11.72 17.67 -1.48
N SER A 156 10.53 17.49 -2.06
CA SER A 156 9.94 18.43 -3.02
C SER A 156 8.44 18.65 -2.86
N GLU A 157 7.80 19.48 -3.69
CA GLU A 157 6.33 19.50 -3.78
C GLU A 157 5.85 18.32 -4.67
N SER A 158 6.59 18.06 -5.75
CA SER A 158 6.35 16.96 -6.70
C SER A 158 7.61 16.14 -6.99
N CYS A 159 7.48 14.83 -6.96
CA CYS A 159 8.55 13.87 -7.20
C CYS A 159 8.08 12.76 -8.13
N THR A 160 8.81 12.53 -9.22
CA THR A 160 8.55 11.44 -10.17
C THR A 160 9.82 10.64 -10.44
N THR A 161 9.78 9.32 -10.31
CA THR A 161 10.93 8.44 -10.60
C THR A 161 10.50 7.22 -11.41
N ASP A 162 11.29 6.80 -12.40
CA ASP A 162 10.98 5.57 -13.16
C ASP A 162 11.42 4.34 -12.34
N GLU A 163 12.73 4.10 -12.21
CA GLU A 163 13.30 2.97 -11.47
C GLU A 163 14.14 3.44 -10.26
N SER A 164 13.92 2.82 -9.07
CA SER A 164 14.88 2.99 -7.97
C SER A 164 15.07 1.78 -7.04
N SER A 165 16.33 1.44 -6.76
CA SER A 165 16.68 0.38 -5.81
C SER A 165 16.36 0.73 -4.35
N MET A 166 16.59 1.98 -3.93
CA MET A 166 16.24 2.52 -2.61
C MET A 166 15.73 3.95 -2.75
N PHE A 167 14.47 4.15 -2.41
CA PHE A 167 13.75 5.41 -2.60
C PHE A 167 13.21 5.92 -1.26
N GLU A 168 13.66 7.10 -0.82
CA GLU A 168 13.09 7.87 0.28
C GLU A 168 12.55 9.21 -0.24
N CYS A 169 11.25 9.45 -0.11
CA CYS A 169 10.65 10.71 -0.55
C CYS A 169 9.73 11.36 0.48
N LYS A 170 9.81 12.69 0.56
CA LYS A 170 8.92 13.53 1.33
C LYS A 170 8.41 14.70 0.49
N SER A 171 7.21 14.56 -0.07
CA SER A 171 6.61 15.56 -0.96
C SER A 171 5.11 15.82 -0.74
N GLU A 172 4.45 16.68 -1.50
CA GLU A 172 2.96 16.65 -1.56
C GLU A 172 2.49 15.53 -2.49
N SER A 173 3.19 15.32 -3.61
CA SER A 173 2.91 14.28 -4.61
C SER A 173 4.16 13.46 -4.94
N CYS A 174 4.00 12.13 -4.94
CA CYS A 174 5.05 11.17 -5.23
C CYS A 174 4.54 10.09 -6.18
N THR A 175 5.23 9.90 -7.31
CA THR A 175 4.91 8.87 -8.31
C THR A 175 6.16 8.06 -8.66
N THR A 176 6.11 6.74 -8.58
CA THR A 176 7.24 5.86 -8.93
C THR A 176 6.78 4.69 -9.77
N ASP A 177 7.50 4.28 -10.82
CA ASP A 177 7.13 3.08 -11.59
C ASP A 177 7.57 1.81 -10.85
N GLU A 178 8.89 1.56 -10.77
CA GLU A 178 9.46 0.39 -10.08
C GLU A 178 10.35 0.79 -8.88
N SER A 179 10.17 0.12 -7.73
CA SER A 179 11.15 0.21 -6.64
C SER A 179 11.37 -1.05 -5.79
N SER A 180 12.64 -1.39 -5.53
CA SER A 180 12.97 -2.50 -4.63
C SER A 180 12.69 -2.19 -3.15
N MET A 181 13.00 -0.96 -2.68
CA MET A 181 12.68 -0.50 -1.33
C MET A 181 12.18 0.94 -1.39
N PHE A 182 10.92 1.13 -1.06
CA PHE A 182 10.22 2.41 -1.17
C PHE A 182 9.73 2.87 0.20
N GLU A 183 10.20 4.03 0.68
CA GLU A 183 9.65 4.75 1.83
C GLU A 183 9.14 6.12 1.37
N CYS A 184 7.85 6.40 1.55
CA CYS A 184 7.26 7.68 1.14
C CYS A 184 6.37 8.30 2.21
N LYS A 185 6.44 9.64 2.28
CA LYS A 185 5.66 10.45 3.21
C LYS A 185 5.15 11.71 2.52
N SER A 186 3.99 11.58 1.89
CA SER A 186 3.37 12.62 1.08
C SER A 186 1.89 12.84 1.37
N GLU A 187 1.21 13.75 0.67
CA GLU A 187 -0.27 13.79 0.69
C GLU A 187 -0.84 12.74 -0.29
N SER A 188 -0.18 12.57 -1.44
CA SER A 188 -0.52 11.57 -2.45
C SER A 188 0.70 10.74 -2.87
N CYS A 189 0.52 9.42 -2.91
CA CYS A 189 1.56 8.45 -3.24
C CYS A 189 1.02 7.40 -4.21
N THR A 190 1.68 7.24 -5.36
CA THR A 190 1.32 6.23 -6.38
C THR A 190 2.55 5.44 -6.81
N THR A 191 2.48 4.11 -6.79
CA THR A 191 3.59 3.25 -7.25
C THR A 191 3.06 2.11 -8.12
N ASP A 192 3.73 1.73 -9.23
CA ASP A 192 3.29 0.57 -10.02
C ASP A 192 3.77 -0.74 -9.36
N GLU A 193 5.08 -1.01 -9.37
CA GLU A 193 5.68 -2.21 -8.80
C GLU A 193 6.63 -1.95 -7.62
N SER A 194 6.56 -2.80 -6.60
CA SER A 194 7.47 -2.73 -5.44
C SER A 194 7.78 -4.07 -4.78
N LEU A 195 9.00 -4.26 -4.27
CA LEU A 195 9.31 -5.43 -3.43
C LEU A 195 8.99 -5.15 -1.95
N MET A 196 9.42 -4.01 -1.42
CA MET A 196 9.09 -3.53 -0.08
C MET A 196 8.59 -2.09 -0.16
N PHE A 197 7.38 -1.86 0.33
CA PHE A 197 6.70 -0.58 0.27
C PHE A 197 6.24 -0.16 1.67
N GLU A 198 6.73 0.98 2.15
CA GLU A 198 6.22 1.69 3.33
C GLU A 198 5.71 3.07 2.92
N CYS A 199 4.44 3.37 3.16
CA CYS A 199 3.87 4.69 2.86
C CYS A 199 3.06 5.27 4.01
N LYS A 200 3.23 6.58 4.21
CA LYS A 200 2.42 7.37 5.13
C LYS A 200 1.90 8.64 4.46
N SER A 201 0.66 8.59 3.95
CA SER A 201 0.04 9.69 3.20
C SER A 201 -1.44 9.94 3.52
N GLU A 202 -2.11 10.92 2.91
CA GLU A 202 -3.59 10.95 2.92
C GLU A 202 -4.15 9.90 1.95
N SER A 203 -3.53 9.77 0.77
CA SER A 203 -3.90 8.82 -0.29
C SER A 203 -2.72 7.98 -0.78
N CYS A 204 -2.93 6.67 -0.90
CA CYS A 204 -1.93 5.69 -1.31
C CYS A 204 -2.53 4.69 -2.31
N THR A 205 -1.88 4.53 -3.47
CA THR A 205 -2.27 3.53 -4.49
C THR A 205 -1.06 2.75 -5.01
N THR A 206 -1.16 1.43 -5.08
CA THR A 206 -0.07 0.57 -5.60
C THR A 206 -0.61 -0.55 -6.49
N ASP A 207 -0.03 -0.85 -7.67
CA ASP A 207 -0.52 -2.00 -8.45
C ASP A 207 0.00 -3.33 -7.89
N GLU A 208 1.31 -3.51 -7.75
CA GLU A 208 1.91 -4.76 -7.24
C GLU A 208 2.96 -4.54 -6.14
N SER A 209 2.90 -5.40 -5.12
CA SER A 209 3.79 -5.39 -3.97
C SER A 209 4.11 -6.80 -3.47
N LEU A 210 5.34 -7.08 -3.03
CA LEU A 210 5.59 -8.29 -2.23
C LEU A 210 5.28 -8.04 -0.75
N MET A 211 5.79 -6.96 -0.18
CA MET A 211 5.48 -6.51 1.18
C MET A 211 5.00 -5.07 1.14
N PHE A 212 3.82 -4.82 1.69
CA PHE A 212 3.15 -3.53 1.70
C PHE A 212 2.74 -3.16 3.12
N GLU A 213 3.27 -2.07 3.65
CA GLU A 213 2.82 -1.41 4.87
C GLU A 213 2.33 0.01 4.54
N CYS A 214 1.07 0.31 4.85
CA CYS A 214 0.51 1.64 4.60
C CYS A 214 -0.25 2.21 5.80
N LYS A 215 -0.05 3.51 6.03
CA LYS A 215 -0.78 4.29 7.01
C LYS A 215 -1.32 5.58 6.39
N SER A 216 -2.58 5.54 5.92
CA SER A 216 -3.21 6.65 5.21
C SER A 216 -4.66 6.93 5.62
N GLU A 217 -5.34 7.89 5.00
CA GLU A 217 -6.82 7.97 5.09
C GLU A 217 -7.44 6.99 4.10
N SER A 218 -6.89 6.92 2.88
CA SER A 218 -7.32 6.02 1.81
C SER A 218 -6.16 5.19 1.25
N CYS A 219 -6.40 3.89 1.07
CA CYS A 219 -5.42 2.92 0.59
C CYS A 219 -6.06 1.98 -0.45
N ALA A 220 -5.44 1.82 -1.62
CA ALA A 220 -5.86 0.89 -2.66
C ALA A 220 -4.68 0.10 -3.24
N THR A 221 -4.84 -1.23 -3.41
CA THR A 221 -3.78 -2.09 -3.98
C THR A 221 -4.34 -3.19 -4.88
N ASP A 222 -3.84 -3.42 -6.10
CA ASP A 222 -4.34 -4.57 -6.91
C ASP A 222 -3.77 -5.90 -6.39
N LYS A 223 -2.45 -6.01 -6.24
CA LYS A 223 -1.75 -7.24 -5.87
C LYS A 223 -0.79 -7.01 -4.71
N SER A 224 -0.90 -7.87 -3.70
CA SER A 224 0.09 -7.96 -2.64
C SER A 224 0.37 -9.41 -2.24
N SER A 225 1.61 -9.76 -1.89
CA SER A 225 1.86 -11.03 -1.19
C SER A 225 1.56 -10.89 0.30
N MET A 226 2.08 -9.86 0.96
CA MET A 226 1.81 -9.55 2.36
C MET A 226 1.45 -8.07 2.53
N PHE A 227 0.23 -7.83 2.98
CA PHE A 227 -0.39 -6.52 3.07
C PHE A 227 -0.75 -6.22 4.53
N GLU A 228 -0.18 -5.15 5.10
CA GLU A 228 -0.64 -4.53 6.34
C GLU A 228 -1.09 -3.09 6.06
N CYS A 229 -2.32 -2.75 6.44
CA CYS A 229 -2.83 -1.39 6.29
C CYS A 229 -3.52 -0.87 7.56
N LYS A 230 -3.28 0.41 7.86
CA LYS A 230 -3.97 1.17 8.89
C LYS A 230 -4.51 2.47 8.30
N SER A 231 -5.76 2.47 7.87
CA SER A 231 -6.40 3.62 7.22
C SER A 231 -7.85 3.86 7.65
N GLU A 232 -8.53 4.89 7.15
CA GLU A 232 -9.99 4.97 7.29
C GLU A 232 -10.66 4.03 6.28
N SER A 233 -10.18 4.03 5.03
CA SER A 233 -10.65 3.17 3.95
C SER A 233 -9.53 2.36 3.30
N CYS A 234 -9.79 1.08 3.05
CA CYS A 234 -8.84 0.12 2.49
C CYS A 234 -9.52 -0.77 1.43
N ALA A 235 -8.92 -0.88 0.24
CA ALA A 235 -9.37 -1.75 -0.84
C ALA A 235 -8.21 -2.57 -1.42
N THR A 236 -8.40 -3.88 -1.64
CA THR A 236 -7.38 -4.75 -2.25
C THR A 236 -7.99 -5.80 -3.19
N ASP A 237 -7.51 -5.97 -4.43
CA ASP A 237 -8.06 -7.05 -5.29
C ASP A 237 -7.52 -8.42 -4.87
N LYS A 238 -6.20 -8.58 -4.71
CA LYS A 238 -5.57 -9.88 -4.40
C LYS A 238 -4.53 -9.73 -3.30
N SER A 239 -4.67 -10.55 -2.26
CA SER A 239 -3.62 -10.75 -1.25
C SER A 239 -3.37 -12.23 -0.98
N SER A 240 -2.14 -12.60 -0.60
CA SER A 240 -1.91 -13.90 0.04
C SER A 240 -2.14 -13.81 1.55
N MET A 241 -1.60 -12.77 2.20
CA MET A 241 -1.82 -12.47 3.61
C MET A 241 -2.20 -11.00 3.79
N PHE A 242 -3.40 -10.76 4.31
CA PHE A 242 -3.99 -9.44 4.48
C PHE A 242 -4.27 -9.19 5.97
N GLU A 243 -3.66 -8.17 6.56
CA GLU A 243 -4.08 -7.59 7.84
C GLU A 243 -4.52 -6.13 7.65
N CYS A 244 -5.73 -5.79 8.10
CA CYS A 244 -6.22 -4.41 8.05
C CYS A 244 -6.82 -3.93 9.38
N LYS A 245 -6.57 -2.67 9.70
CA LYS A 245 -7.08 -1.94 10.86
C LYS A 245 -7.69 -0.62 10.38
N SER A 246 -8.96 -0.61 10.00
CA SER A 246 -9.61 0.55 9.35
C SER A 246 -11.06 0.80 9.77
N GLU A 247 -11.72 1.85 9.28
CA GLU A 247 -13.19 1.96 9.43
C GLU A 247 -13.89 1.05 8.40
N SER A 248 -13.37 1.01 7.17
CA SER A 248 -13.85 0.13 6.09
C SER A 248 -12.71 -0.65 5.43
N CYS A 249 -12.90 -1.95 5.24
CA CYS A 249 -11.98 -2.83 4.50
C CYS A 249 -12.74 -3.67 3.45
N ALA A 250 -12.27 -3.66 2.21
CA ALA A 250 -12.83 -4.42 1.09
C ALA A 250 -11.75 -5.24 0.37
N THR A 251 -11.99 -6.53 0.11
CA THR A 251 -11.01 -7.39 -0.57
C THR A 251 -11.68 -8.37 -1.54
N ASP A 252 -11.21 -8.49 -2.79
CA ASP A 252 -11.79 -9.48 -3.70
C ASP A 252 -11.28 -10.89 -3.39
N LYS A 253 -9.96 -11.11 -3.31
CA LYS A 253 -9.37 -12.43 -3.01
C LYS A 253 -8.29 -12.34 -1.93
N SER A 254 -8.42 -13.18 -0.90
CA SER A 254 -7.34 -13.43 0.05
C SER A 254 -7.13 -14.93 0.29
N SER A 255 -5.89 -15.36 0.58
CA SER A 255 -5.68 -16.69 1.16
C SER A 255 -5.89 -16.65 2.68
N MET A 256 -5.30 -15.68 3.37
CA MET A 256 -5.49 -15.44 4.80
C MET A 256 -5.84 -13.98 5.05
N PHE A 257 -7.02 -13.74 5.59
CA PHE A 257 -7.57 -12.41 5.86
C PHE A 257 -7.80 -12.21 7.36
N GLU A 258 -7.19 -11.18 7.95
CA GLU A 258 -7.56 -10.65 9.27
C GLU A 258 -7.96 -9.16 9.13
N CYS A 259 -9.20 -8.79 9.46
CA CYS A 259 -9.60 -7.38 9.53
C CYS A 259 -10.18 -7.02 10.90
N LYS A 260 -9.83 -5.82 11.37
CA LYS A 260 -10.35 -5.17 12.57
C LYS A 260 -10.93 -3.82 12.13
N SER A 261 -12.24 -3.74 11.91
CA SER A 261 -12.86 -2.53 11.32
C SER A 261 -14.31 -2.27 11.78
N GLU A 262 -14.95 -1.19 11.35
CA GLU A 262 -16.41 -1.06 11.53
C GLU A 262 -17.15 -1.91 10.49
N SER A 263 -16.65 -1.91 9.25
CA SER A 263 -17.18 -2.72 8.13
C SER A 263 -16.09 -3.52 7.42
N CYS A 264 -16.34 -4.82 7.17
CA CYS A 264 -15.46 -5.68 6.39
C CYS A 264 -16.25 -6.45 5.30
N ALA A 265 -15.77 -6.40 4.06
CA ALA A 265 -16.36 -7.09 2.91
C ALA A 265 -15.31 -7.91 2.16
N THR A 266 -15.60 -9.17 1.85
CA THR A 266 -14.67 -10.03 1.11
C THR A 266 -15.37 -10.95 0.11
N ASP A 267 -14.92 -11.01 -1.14
CA ASP A 267 -15.51 -11.95 -2.11
C ASP A 267 -15.02 -13.39 -1.86
N LYS A 268 -13.71 -13.65 -1.85
CA LYS A 268 -13.14 -14.99 -1.64
C LYS A 268 -12.03 -15.02 -0.61
N SER A 269 -12.14 -15.96 0.34
CA SER A 269 -11.12 -16.26 1.35
C SER A 269 -10.88 -17.77 1.47
N LEU A 270 -9.67 -18.20 1.83
CA LEU A 270 -9.47 -19.57 2.35
C LEU A 270 -9.64 -19.56 3.88
N MET A 271 -8.95 -18.65 4.55
CA MET A 271 -9.10 -18.37 5.99
C MET A 271 -9.50 -16.91 6.18
N PHE A 272 -10.57 -16.67 6.93
CA PHE A 272 -11.11 -15.35 7.25
C PHE A 272 -11.32 -15.22 8.76
N GLU A 273 -10.67 -14.24 9.38
CA GLU A 273 -11.01 -13.74 10.71
C GLU A 273 -11.39 -12.26 10.63
N CYS A 274 -12.63 -11.89 11.00
CA CYS A 274 -13.02 -10.48 11.13
C CYS A 274 -13.54 -10.15 12.53
N LYS A 275 -13.15 -8.98 13.03
CA LYS A 275 -13.65 -8.36 14.26
C LYS A 275 -14.21 -7.00 13.88
N SER A 276 -15.52 -6.87 13.72
CA SER A 276 -16.14 -5.64 13.21
C SER A 276 -17.55 -5.37 13.70
N GLU A 277 -18.19 -4.24 13.35
CA GLU A 277 -19.64 -4.10 13.56
C GLU A 277 -20.42 -4.89 12.50
N SER A 278 -19.96 -4.85 11.25
CA SER A 278 -20.52 -5.58 10.12
C SER A 278 -19.48 -6.38 9.34
N CYS A 279 -19.76 -7.67 9.06
CA CYS A 279 -18.92 -8.53 8.23
C CYS A 279 -19.75 -9.22 7.13
N ALA A 280 -19.29 -9.13 5.87
CA ALA A 280 -19.92 -9.74 4.70
C ALA A 280 -18.91 -10.55 3.89
N THR A 281 -19.25 -11.79 3.51
CA THR A 281 -18.35 -12.65 2.71
C THR A 281 -19.09 -13.49 1.67
N ASP A 282 -18.65 -13.52 0.41
CA ASP A 282 -19.23 -14.42 -0.59
C ASP A 282 -18.78 -15.88 -0.36
N LYS A 283 -17.47 -16.17 -0.38
CA LYS A 283 -16.94 -17.54 -0.24
C LYS A 283 -15.79 -17.64 0.75
N SER A 284 -15.87 -18.62 1.65
CA SER A 284 -14.84 -18.98 2.61
C SER A 284 -14.67 -20.51 2.70
N LEU A 285 -13.46 -21.00 3.01
CA LEU A 285 -13.30 -22.37 3.51
C LEU A 285 -13.44 -22.39 5.04
N MET A 286 -12.71 -21.53 5.73
CA MET A 286 -12.79 -21.31 7.18
C MET A 286 -13.14 -19.85 7.45
N PHE A 287 -14.22 -19.62 8.18
CA PHE A 287 -14.71 -18.30 8.56
C PHE A 287 -14.90 -18.22 10.07
N GLU A 288 -14.22 -17.26 10.70
CA GLU A 288 -14.50 -16.84 12.08
C GLU A 288 -14.85 -15.35 12.08
N CYS A 289 -16.07 -14.98 12.51
CA CYS A 289 -16.42 -13.56 12.70
C CYS A 289 -16.91 -13.29 14.13
N LYS A 290 -16.49 -12.14 14.66
CA LYS A 290 -16.96 -11.57 15.92
C LYS A 290 -17.50 -10.17 15.60
N SER A 291 -18.81 -10.01 15.48
CA SER A 291 -19.42 -8.74 15.04
C SER A 291 -20.81 -8.46 15.59
N GLU A 292 -21.43 -7.32 15.28
CA GLU A 292 -22.86 -7.15 15.56
C GLU A 292 -23.69 -7.88 14.48
N SER A 293 -23.26 -7.79 13.22
CA SER A 293 -23.89 -8.45 12.08
C SER A 293 -22.87 -9.25 11.24
N CYS A 294 -23.18 -10.51 10.92
CA CYS A 294 -22.40 -11.35 10.02
C CYS A 294 -23.25 -11.99 8.92
N ALA A 295 -22.83 -11.84 7.66
CA ALA A 295 -23.50 -12.39 6.48
C ALA A 295 -22.52 -13.19 5.60
N THR A 296 -22.90 -14.39 5.18
CA THR A 296 -22.03 -15.23 4.32
C THR A 296 -22.81 -16.02 3.28
N ASP A 297 -22.41 -16.00 2.00
CA ASP A 297 -23.04 -16.82 0.97
C ASP A 297 -22.62 -18.30 1.14
N LYS A 298 -21.32 -18.61 1.08
CA LYS A 298 -20.81 -20.00 1.15
C LYS A 298 -19.63 -20.15 2.08
N SER A 299 -19.74 -21.10 3.01
CA SER A 299 -18.67 -21.51 3.92
C SER A 299 -18.52 -23.04 3.95
N SER A 300 -17.31 -23.55 4.16
CA SER A 300 -17.13 -24.97 4.51
C SER A 300 -17.25 -25.16 6.02
N MET A 301 -16.52 -24.34 6.79
CA MET A 301 -16.60 -24.26 8.24
C MET A 301 -16.83 -22.80 8.64
N PHE A 302 -17.89 -22.56 9.42
CA PHE A 302 -18.33 -21.23 9.84
C PHE A 302 -18.50 -21.21 11.36
N GLU A 303 -17.80 -20.28 12.01
CA GLU A 303 -18.00 -19.91 13.40
C GLU A 303 -18.33 -18.41 13.48
N CYS A 304 -19.53 -18.04 13.96
CA CYS A 304 -19.86 -16.63 14.22
C CYS A 304 -20.35 -16.40 15.64
N LYS A 305 -19.85 -15.31 16.25
CA LYS A 305 -20.35 -14.77 17.52
C LYS A 305 -20.82 -13.34 17.26
N SER A 306 -22.13 -13.15 17.15
CA SER A 306 -22.70 -11.84 16.80
C SER A 306 -24.07 -11.55 17.42
N GLU A 307 -24.69 -10.40 17.17
CA GLU A 307 -26.11 -10.21 17.50
C GLU A 307 -26.99 -10.88 16.42
N SER A 308 -26.60 -10.74 15.15
CA SER A 308 -27.26 -11.35 14.00
C SER A 308 -26.28 -12.12 13.10
N CYS A 309 -26.63 -13.36 12.73
CA CYS A 309 -25.88 -14.16 11.76
C CYS A 309 -26.78 -14.73 10.65
N ALA A 310 -26.37 -14.56 9.39
CA ALA A 310 -27.08 -15.05 8.21
C ALA A 310 -26.13 -15.83 7.29
N THR A 311 -26.54 -17.02 6.82
CA THR A 311 -25.71 -17.83 5.91
C THR A 311 -26.53 -18.56 4.85
N ASP A 312 -26.16 -18.49 3.56
CA ASP A 312 -26.83 -19.27 2.51
C ASP A 312 -26.43 -20.75 2.60
N LYS A 313 -25.14 -21.10 2.48
CA LYS A 313 -24.68 -22.51 2.47
C LYS A 313 -23.47 -22.73 3.37
N SER A 314 -23.59 -23.69 4.27
CA SER A 314 -22.53 -24.17 5.15
C SER A 314 -22.40 -25.69 5.10
N SER A 315 -21.18 -26.23 5.26
CA SER A 315 -21.03 -27.66 5.56
C SER A 315 -21.09 -27.88 7.08
N MET A 316 -20.32 -27.12 7.84
CA MET A 316 -20.36 -27.08 9.30
C MET A 316 -20.58 -25.63 9.76
N PHE A 317 -21.63 -25.42 10.56
CA PHE A 317 -22.06 -24.12 11.06
C PHE A 317 -22.16 -24.15 12.58
N GLU A 318 -21.41 -23.28 13.25
CA GLU A 318 -21.53 -22.98 14.67
C GLU A 318 -21.84 -21.48 14.81
N CYS A 319 -23.03 -21.11 15.31
CA CYS A 319 -23.34 -19.71 15.60
C CYS A 319 -23.82 -19.52 17.04
N LYS A 320 -23.34 -18.45 17.67
CA LYS A 320 -23.78 -18.02 18.99
C LYS A 320 -24.16 -16.55 18.93
N SER A 321 -25.47 -16.29 18.76
CA SER A 321 -25.99 -14.95 18.51
C SER A 321 -27.32 -14.66 19.21
N GLU A 322 -27.93 -13.50 19.02
CA GLU A 322 -29.35 -13.31 19.40
C GLU A 322 -30.27 -13.90 18.33
N SER A 323 -29.92 -13.71 17.06
CA SER A 323 -30.63 -14.25 15.90
C SER A 323 -29.70 -15.00 14.94
N CYS A 324 -30.08 -16.21 14.51
CA CYS A 324 -29.36 -16.98 13.49
C CYS A 324 -30.31 -17.48 12.39
N ALA A 325 -29.94 -17.27 11.12
CA ALA A 325 -30.68 -17.70 9.95
C ALA A 325 -29.77 -18.45 8.96
N THR A 326 -30.20 -19.60 8.45
CA THR A 326 -29.42 -20.40 7.49
C THR A 326 -30.28 -21.06 6.41
N ASP A 327 -29.93 -20.95 5.13
CA ASP A 327 -30.65 -21.68 4.08
C ASP A 327 -30.28 -23.18 4.12
N LYS A 328 -29.01 -23.54 3.92
CA LYS A 328 -28.58 -24.95 3.88
C LYS A 328 -27.35 -25.22 4.73
N SER A 329 -27.44 -26.24 5.58
CA SER A 329 -26.36 -26.76 6.41
C SER A 329 -26.25 -28.29 6.27
N SER A 330 -25.05 -28.85 6.40
CA SER A 330 -24.92 -30.30 6.64
C SER A 330 -24.94 -30.59 8.15
N MET A 331 -24.16 -29.85 8.92
CA MET A 331 -24.17 -29.88 10.38
C MET A 331 -24.34 -28.46 10.91
N PHE A 332 -25.40 -28.25 11.70
CA PHE A 332 -25.78 -26.96 12.28
C PHE A 332 -25.83 -27.07 13.79
N GLU A 333 -25.06 -26.23 14.47
CA GLU A 333 -25.13 -25.99 15.91
C GLU A 333 -25.39 -24.49 16.12
N CYS A 334 -26.56 -24.12 16.66
CA CYS A 334 -26.84 -22.73 17.03
C CYS A 334 -27.27 -22.59 18.49
N LYS A 335 -26.74 -21.56 19.14
CA LYS A 335 -27.12 -21.16 20.49
C LYS A 335 -27.50 -19.68 20.51
N SER A 336 -28.78 -19.40 20.37
CA SER A 336 -29.31 -18.05 20.21
C SER A 336 -30.60 -17.77 20.98
N GLU A 337 -31.23 -16.60 20.83
CA GLU A 337 -32.62 -16.41 21.28
C GLU A 337 -33.59 -16.94 20.20
N SER A 338 -33.26 -16.70 18.93
CA SER A 338 -34.01 -17.20 17.76
C SER A 338 -33.10 -17.90 16.74
N CYS A 339 -33.50 -19.08 16.27
CA CYS A 339 -32.81 -19.82 15.20
C CYS A 339 -33.79 -20.28 14.10
N ALA A 340 -33.45 -20.04 12.84
CA ALA A 340 -34.23 -20.42 11.66
C ALA A 340 -33.35 -21.14 10.63
N THR A 341 -33.84 -22.25 10.05
CA THR A 341 -33.10 -23.00 9.02
C THR A 341 -34.02 -23.59 7.94
N ASP A 342 -33.71 -23.45 6.65
CA ASP A 342 -34.49 -24.13 5.60
C ASP A 342 -34.16 -25.63 5.59
N LYS A 343 -32.89 -26.00 5.37
CA LYS A 343 -32.48 -27.41 5.22
C LYS A 343 -31.23 -27.76 6.03
N SER A 344 -31.31 -28.88 6.75
CA SER A 344 -30.22 -29.44 7.56
C SER A 344 -30.13 -30.97 7.44
N LEU A 345 -28.93 -31.55 7.48
CA LEU A 345 -28.82 -33.00 7.73
C LEU A 345 -28.82 -33.28 9.24
N MET A 346 -27.96 -32.61 10.00
CA MET A 346 -27.95 -32.63 11.46
C MET A 346 -28.18 -31.21 11.99
N PHE A 347 -29.19 -31.04 12.84
CA PHE A 347 -29.55 -29.78 13.48
C PHE A 347 -29.53 -29.97 15.00
N GLU A 348 -28.66 -29.23 15.69
CA GLU A 348 -28.75 -29.00 17.13
C GLU A 348 -28.99 -27.50 17.38
N CYS A 349 -30.11 -27.14 18.01
CA CYS A 349 -30.33 -25.75 18.46
C CYS A 349 -30.70 -25.67 19.95
N LYS A 350 -30.16 -24.66 20.61
CA LYS A 350 -30.49 -24.31 21.99
C LYS A 350 -30.83 -22.83 22.06
N SER A 351 -32.13 -22.52 21.98
CA SER A 351 -32.64 -21.16 21.89
C SER A 351 -33.92 -20.92 22.67
N GLU A 352 -34.51 -19.73 22.64
CA GLU A 352 -35.90 -19.54 23.11
C GLU A 352 -36.90 -20.00 22.05
N SER A 353 -36.58 -19.72 20.77
CA SER A 353 -37.36 -20.14 19.59
C SER A 353 -36.48 -20.81 18.53
N CYS A 354 -36.91 -21.96 18.02
CA CYS A 354 -36.26 -22.67 16.89
C CYS A 354 -37.27 -23.05 15.81
N ALA A 355 -36.95 -22.78 14.54
CA ALA A 355 -37.77 -23.12 13.38
C ALA A 355 -36.94 -23.81 12.29
N THR A 356 -37.46 -24.87 11.67
CA THR A 356 -36.77 -25.59 10.58
C THR A 356 -37.76 -26.15 9.57
N ASP A 357 -37.56 -25.98 8.25
CA ASP A 357 -38.42 -26.67 7.24
C ASP A 357 -38.05 -28.16 7.20
N GLU A 358 -36.85 -28.51 6.73
CA GLU A 358 -36.46 -29.91 6.53
C GLU A 358 -35.17 -30.27 7.29
N SER A 359 -35.23 -31.39 8.03
CA SER A 359 -34.11 -31.94 8.80
C SER A 359 -34.03 -33.47 8.66
N SER A 360 -32.82 -34.04 8.58
CA SER A 360 -32.69 -35.50 8.70
C SER A 360 -32.68 -35.92 10.19
N MET A 361 -31.93 -35.21 11.03
CA MET A 361 -31.86 -35.42 12.47
C MET A 361 -31.95 -34.07 13.18
N PHE A 362 -32.95 -33.92 14.04
CA PHE A 362 -33.29 -32.68 14.73
C PHE A 362 -33.22 -32.88 16.25
N GLU A 363 -32.36 -32.11 16.93
CA GLU A 363 -32.33 -31.98 18.38
C GLU A 363 -32.52 -30.50 18.78
N CYS A 364 -33.66 -30.13 19.38
CA CYS A 364 -33.85 -28.76 19.89
C CYS A 364 -34.16 -28.72 21.40
N LYS A 365 -33.54 -27.77 22.10
CA LYS A 365 -33.71 -27.51 23.54
C LYS A 365 -34.13 -26.04 23.73
N SER A 366 -35.41 -25.75 23.57
CA SER A 366 -35.94 -24.37 23.55
C SER A 366 -37.21 -24.14 24.36
N GLU A 367 -37.79 -22.94 24.37
CA GLU A 367 -39.16 -22.74 24.89
C GLU A 367 -40.21 -23.11 23.82
N SER A 368 -39.92 -22.77 22.57
CA SER A 368 -40.73 -23.10 21.38
C SER A 368 -39.88 -23.75 20.28
N CYS A 369 -40.36 -24.85 19.69
CA CYS A 369 -39.74 -25.51 18.54
C CYS A 369 -40.78 -25.82 17.45
N ALA A 370 -40.47 -25.50 16.20
CA ALA A 370 -41.28 -25.80 15.01
C ALA A 370 -40.44 -26.51 13.95
N THR A 371 -40.95 -27.61 13.39
CA THR A 371 -40.25 -28.34 12.31
C THR A 371 -41.20 -29.00 11.33
N ASP A 372 -41.23 -28.57 10.07
CA ASP A 372 -42.19 -29.11 9.09
C ASP A 372 -41.90 -30.60 8.82
N LYS A 373 -40.64 -30.96 8.53
CA LYS A 373 -40.23 -32.34 8.21
C LYS A 373 -38.96 -32.76 8.95
N SER A 374 -39.03 -33.92 9.61
CA SER A 374 -37.88 -34.51 10.32
C SER A 374 -37.83 -36.04 10.22
N SER A 375 -36.70 -36.63 9.84
CA SER A 375 -36.62 -38.11 9.86
C SER A 375 -36.54 -38.64 11.30
N MET A 376 -35.72 -38.00 12.14
CA MET A 376 -35.58 -38.28 13.57
C MET A 376 -35.65 -36.97 14.37
N PHE A 377 -36.60 -36.88 15.31
CA PHE A 377 -36.92 -35.68 16.07
C PHE A 377 -36.82 -35.91 17.57
N GLU A 378 -35.95 -35.17 18.25
CA GLU A 378 -35.94 -35.01 19.70
C GLU A 378 -36.07 -33.51 20.05
N CYS A 379 -37.20 -33.10 20.64
CA CYS A 379 -37.34 -31.74 21.18
C CYS A 379 -37.66 -31.77 22.67
N LYS A 380 -37.03 -30.88 23.43
CA LYS A 380 -37.29 -30.68 24.85
C LYS A 380 -37.60 -29.21 25.10
N SER A 381 -38.89 -28.88 25.02
CA SER A 381 -39.40 -27.52 25.11
C SER A 381 -40.64 -27.35 25.98
N GLU A 382 -41.23 -26.16 26.05
CA GLU A 382 -42.58 -25.98 26.60
C GLU A 382 -43.65 -26.23 25.52
N SER A 383 -43.36 -25.81 24.28
CA SER A 383 -44.18 -26.04 23.08
C SER A 383 -43.37 -26.64 21.92
N CYS A 384 -43.88 -27.69 21.29
CA CYS A 384 -43.29 -28.32 20.11
C CYS A 384 -44.35 -28.59 19.03
N THR A 385 -44.08 -28.17 17.79
CA THR A 385 -44.93 -28.41 16.62
C THR A 385 -44.12 -29.11 15.51
N THR A 386 -44.66 -30.15 14.88
CA THR A 386 -44.06 -30.74 13.68
C THR A 386 -45.10 -31.40 12.78
N ASP A 387 -44.98 -31.28 11.47
CA ASP A 387 -46.01 -31.80 10.55
C ASP A 387 -45.77 -33.28 10.25
N GLU A 388 -44.56 -33.65 9.79
CA GLU A 388 -44.17 -35.01 9.44
C GLU A 388 -42.91 -35.47 10.18
N SER A 389 -43.00 -36.59 10.91
CA SER A 389 -41.80 -37.27 11.45
C SER A 389 -41.86 -38.80 11.45
N SER A 390 -40.71 -39.46 11.29
CA SER A 390 -40.58 -40.94 11.23
C SER A 390 -40.16 -41.59 12.55
N MET A 391 -39.44 -40.85 13.40
CA MET A 391 -39.14 -41.20 14.80
C MET A 391 -39.25 -39.93 15.65
N PHE A 392 -40.08 -39.96 16.69
CA PHE A 392 -40.46 -38.76 17.45
C PHE A 392 -40.34 -38.96 18.97
N GLU A 393 -39.54 -38.11 19.63
CA GLU A 393 -39.45 -38.01 21.08
C GLU A 393 -39.49 -36.54 21.55
N CYS A 394 -40.69 -35.95 21.63
CA CYS A 394 -40.87 -34.66 22.32
C CYS A 394 -41.10 -34.82 23.84
N LYS A 395 -40.41 -33.99 24.63
CA LYS A 395 -40.49 -33.92 26.10
C LYS A 395 -40.99 -32.54 26.56
N SER A 396 -42.19 -32.14 26.12
CA SER A 396 -42.79 -30.82 26.42
C SER A 396 -44.10 -30.86 27.20
N GLU A 397 -44.60 -29.69 27.61
CA GLU A 397 -45.94 -29.53 28.19
C GLU A 397 -47.03 -29.50 27.11
N SER A 398 -46.70 -29.08 25.89
CA SER A 398 -47.57 -29.10 24.72
C SER A 398 -46.84 -29.60 23.45
N CYS A 399 -47.38 -30.64 22.81
CA CYS A 399 -46.91 -31.17 21.53
C CYS A 399 -48.08 -31.19 20.52
N THR A 400 -47.86 -30.76 19.28
CA THR A 400 -48.78 -31.00 18.16
C THR A 400 -48.05 -31.67 16.99
N THR A 401 -48.68 -32.69 16.41
CA THR A 401 -48.16 -33.47 15.27
C THR A 401 -49.28 -33.73 14.28
N ASP A 402 -49.15 -33.35 13.00
CA ASP A 402 -50.29 -33.44 12.06
C ASP A 402 -50.43 -34.78 11.33
N GLU A 403 -49.35 -35.55 11.04
CA GLU A 403 -49.47 -37.00 10.72
C GLU A 403 -48.42 -37.91 11.38
N SER A 404 -48.71 -39.21 11.46
CA SER A 404 -48.06 -40.16 12.39
C SER A 404 -47.33 -41.34 11.73
N SER A 405 -46.11 -41.65 12.19
CA SER A 405 -45.62 -43.03 12.21
C SER A 405 -44.78 -43.36 13.46
N MET A 406 -45.13 -44.45 14.15
CA MET A 406 -44.48 -45.05 15.34
C MET A 406 -44.19 -44.18 16.58
N PHE A 407 -45.18 -44.08 17.48
CA PHE A 407 -45.01 -43.53 18.83
C PHE A 407 -44.49 -44.54 19.88
N THR A 408 -43.49 -44.16 20.69
CA THR A 408 -43.22 -44.79 22.01
C THR A 408 -43.15 -43.76 23.14
N PRO A 409 -44.25 -43.50 23.88
CA PRO A 409 -44.27 -42.50 24.95
C PRO A 409 -43.64 -43.02 26.25
N ASN A 410 -42.45 -42.52 26.61
CA ASN A 410 -41.77 -42.88 27.86
C ASN A 410 -42.34 -42.10 29.08
N LYS A 411 -43.55 -42.47 29.52
CA LYS A 411 -44.20 -41.89 30.71
C LYS A 411 -43.42 -42.21 32.01
N LYS A 412 -42.60 -41.26 32.48
CA LYS A 412 -42.15 -41.23 33.88
C LYS A 412 -43.32 -40.93 34.82
N THR A 413 -43.99 -41.97 35.28
CA THR A 413 -45.06 -41.89 36.29
C THR A 413 -44.53 -41.36 37.64
N LYS A 414 -44.77 -40.07 37.94
CA LYS A 414 -44.69 -39.56 39.33
C LYS A 414 -45.85 -40.17 40.13
N ASN A 415 -45.54 -41.24 40.87
CA ASN A 415 -46.51 -41.94 41.73
C ASN A 415 -46.90 -41.05 42.92
N LYS A 416 -48.19 -40.80 43.16
CA LYS A 416 -48.64 -39.88 44.23
C LYS A 416 -48.51 -40.53 45.62
N ASN A 417 -47.52 -40.06 46.39
CA ASN A 417 -47.17 -40.29 47.82
C ASN A 417 -46.09 -39.27 48.32
N ALA A 418 -45.89 -39.03 49.63
CA ALA A 418 -44.82 -38.13 50.20
C ALA A 418 -44.59 -38.24 51.73
N ASN A 419 -43.35 -38.06 52.26
CA ASN A 419 -43.10 -37.84 53.71
C ASN A 419 -41.69 -37.33 54.14
N LYS A 420 -41.64 -36.53 55.23
CA LYS A 420 -40.51 -36.21 56.17
C LYS A 420 -39.21 -35.51 55.64
N LYS A 421 -38.36 -35.02 56.57
CA LYS A 421 -37.10 -34.26 56.37
C LYS A 421 -36.11 -34.40 57.56
N ASN A 422 -34.81 -34.26 57.28
CA ASN A 422 -33.63 -33.80 58.07
C ASN A 422 -32.84 -32.86 57.13
#